data_AF-A0A957VM50-F1
#
_entry.id   AF-A0A957VM50-F1
#
_cell.length_a   1.000
_cell.length_b   1.000
_cell.length_c   1.000
_cell.angle_alpha   90.00
_cell.angle_beta   90.00
_cell.angle_gamma   90.00
#
_symmetry.space_group_name_H-M   'P 1'
#
loop_
_entity.id
_entity.type
_entity.pdbx_description
1 polymer ?
#
loop_
_entity_poly.entity_id
_entity_poly.type
_entity_poly.pdbx_seq_one_letter_code
_entity_poly.pdbx_strand_id
1 'polypeptide(L)'
;EAMSVRNGGTLLNSHINAVISYITAWEAAGAEPDLPAAVTDAIAAVWPERSTTGPMILTGDVVHGGELFALYCVACHGAAGEGGVGKTLAKTWAVARPDITVRTTIVSGVPGTEMIAWSQTQGGVLTAEDVEDLVAYILNLPPVAAADASMAVSTTMSSTVAAATSPLLAASTASAGGHAARGTGLMLGLLGLGSLLVAVVIWRGVRGETGA
;
A
#
# COMPACT_ATOMS: atom_id res chain seq x y z
N GLU A 1 36.81 5.87 31.75
CA GLU A 1 35.72 6.82 31.43
C GLU A 1 34.39 6.17 31.75
N ALA A 2 33.44 6.90 32.34
CA ALA A 2 32.16 6.33 32.72
C ALA A 2 31.24 6.20 31.50
N MET A 3 30.63 5.02 31.31
CA MET A 3 29.57 4.80 30.33
C MET A 3 28.36 5.69 30.70
N SER A 4 27.61 6.17 29.71
CA SER A 4 26.37 6.93 29.96
C SER A 4 25.26 5.97 30.40
N VAL A 5 25.29 5.54 31.67
CA VAL A 5 24.50 4.41 32.19
C VAL A 5 23.03 4.71 32.44
N ARG A 6 22.50 5.89 32.06
CA ARG A 6 21.11 6.21 32.40
C ARG A 6 20.07 5.56 31.48
N ASN A 7 20.42 5.09 30.27
CA ASN A 7 19.49 4.41 29.35
C ASN A 7 20.15 3.36 28.39
N GLY A 8 21.30 2.76 28.73
CA GLY A 8 21.71 1.46 28.16
C GLY A 8 22.27 1.41 26.72
N GLY A 9 23.10 2.37 26.30
CA GLY A 9 23.87 2.27 25.05
C GLY A 9 25.35 1.93 25.28
N THR A 10 26.03 1.32 24.29
CA THR A 10 27.47 1.03 24.31
C THR A 10 28.37 2.26 24.13
N LEU A 11 27.76 3.43 23.92
CA LEU A 11 28.49 4.66 23.66
C LEU A 11 29.12 5.24 24.94
N LEU A 12 30.42 5.51 24.86
CA LEU A 12 31.14 6.28 25.86
C LEU A 12 30.78 7.77 25.75
N ASN A 13 30.99 8.54 26.81
CA ASN A 13 30.81 10.00 26.76
C ASN A 13 31.67 10.65 25.66
N SER A 14 32.84 10.10 25.38
CA SER A 14 33.70 10.53 24.28
C SER A 14 33.04 10.31 22.91
N HIS A 15 32.35 9.19 22.71
CA HIS A 15 31.60 8.91 21.47
C HIS A 15 30.41 9.86 21.32
N ILE A 16 29.69 10.12 22.41
CA ILE A 16 28.55 11.06 22.41
C ILE A 16 29.03 12.47 22.04
N ASN A 17 30.13 12.93 22.65
CA ASN A 17 30.70 14.24 22.34
C ASN A 17 31.19 14.32 20.89
N ALA A 18 31.79 13.26 20.35
CA ALA A 18 32.20 13.21 18.96
C ALA A 18 31.00 13.34 18.00
N VAL A 19 29.88 12.68 18.30
CA VAL A 19 28.64 12.82 17.51
C VAL A 19 28.09 14.24 17.59
N ILE A 20 28.06 14.85 18.78
CA ILE A 20 27.61 16.24 18.95
C ILE A 20 28.50 17.20 18.15
N SER A 21 29.83 17.05 18.23
CA SER A 21 30.77 17.88 17.48
C SER A 21 30.58 17.74 15.97
N TYR A 22 30.32 16.53 15.46
CA TYR A 22 30.05 16.30 14.05
C TYR A 22 28.74 16.98 13.60
N ILE A 23 27.63 16.81 14.34
CA ILE A 23 26.33 17.42 14.01
C ILE A 23 26.44 18.95 14.00
N THR A 24 27.06 19.52 15.04
CA THR A 24 27.22 20.98 15.15
C THR A 24 28.13 21.56 14.05
N ALA A 25 29.17 20.82 13.63
CA ALA A 25 30.01 21.22 12.49
C ALA A 25 29.24 21.19 11.18
N TRP A 26 28.38 20.19 10.97
CA TRP A 26 27.53 20.09 9.80
C TRP A 26 26.51 21.25 9.72
N GLU A 27 25.81 21.54 10.82
CA GLU A 27 24.86 22.64 10.90
C GLU A 27 25.53 24.00 10.62
N ALA A 28 26.75 24.20 11.12
CA ALA A 28 27.51 25.43 10.90
C ALA A 28 28.03 25.56 9.45
N ALA A 29 28.43 24.45 8.82
CA ALA A 29 28.98 24.45 7.46
C ALA A 29 27.91 24.46 6.37
N GLY A 30 26.68 24.03 6.68
CA GLY A 30 25.62 23.83 5.67
C GLY A 30 25.92 22.70 4.67
N ALA A 31 26.99 21.95 4.90
CA ALA A 31 27.45 20.82 4.10
C ALA A 31 28.13 19.80 5.02
N GLU A 32 28.17 18.54 4.60
CA GLU A 32 28.76 17.46 5.40
C GLU A 32 30.25 17.75 5.67
N PRO A 33 30.72 17.68 6.93
CA PRO A 33 32.14 17.87 7.24
C PRO A 33 33.01 16.78 6.61
N ASP A 34 34.10 17.17 5.94
CA ASP A 34 35.08 16.21 5.41
C ASP A 34 35.71 15.39 6.54
N LEU A 35 35.38 14.11 6.61
CA LEU A 35 35.99 13.18 7.56
C LEU A 35 37.36 12.70 7.03
N PRO A 36 38.33 12.43 7.92
CA PRO A 36 39.59 11.81 7.51
C PRO A 36 39.34 10.47 6.81
N ALA A 37 40.09 10.18 5.74
CA ALA A 37 39.94 8.93 4.98
C ALA A 37 39.98 7.66 5.85
N ALA A 38 40.82 7.65 6.90
CA ALA A 38 40.89 6.52 7.83
C ALA A 38 39.55 6.25 8.57
N VAL A 39 38.75 7.29 8.81
CA VAL A 39 37.43 7.18 9.45
C VAL A 39 36.42 6.67 8.42
N THR A 40 36.44 7.17 7.18
CA THR A 40 35.54 6.70 6.12
C THR A 40 35.83 5.25 5.73
N ASP A 41 37.11 4.85 5.68
CA ASP A 41 37.54 3.48 5.40
C ASP A 41 37.10 2.51 6.51
N ALA A 42 37.21 2.94 7.78
CA ALA A 42 36.75 2.16 8.93
C ALA A 42 35.21 1.99 8.93
N ILE A 43 34.46 3.05 8.59
CA ILE A 43 33.00 2.98 8.48
C ILE A 43 32.59 2.04 7.34
N ALA A 44 33.24 2.14 6.17
CA ALA A 44 32.97 1.27 5.02
C ALA A 44 33.29 -0.21 5.32
N ALA A 45 34.34 -0.48 6.09
CA ALA A 45 34.69 -1.84 6.51
C ALA A 45 33.72 -2.44 7.54
N VAL A 46 33.08 -1.61 8.36
CA VAL A 46 32.12 -2.04 9.39
C VAL A 46 30.69 -2.11 8.84
N TRP A 47 30.36 -1.28 7.85
CA TRP A 47 29.02 -1.22 7.26
C TRP A 47 29.12 -1.15 5.72
N PRO A 48 29.36 -2.28 5.03
CA PRO A 48 29.60 -2.32 3.59
C PRO A 48 28.41 -1.89 2.73
N GLU A 49 27.20 -1.88 3.29
CA GLU A 49 25.93 -1.55 2.62
C GLU A 49 25.44 -0.10 2.86
N ARG A 50 26.10 0.71 3.71
CA ARG A 50 25.76 2.13 3.90
C ARG A 50 26.52 2.96 2.88
N SER A 51 25.92 3.13 1.71
CA SER A 51 26.35 4.18 0.80
C SER A 51 25.96 5.54 1.40
N THR A 52 26.95 6.31 1.86
CA THR A 52 26.78 7.68 2.42
C THR A 52 26.61 8.76 1.34
N THR A 53 26.53 8.38 0.07
CA THR A 53 26.39 9.34 -1.03
C THR A 53 25.45 8.77 -2.08
N GLY A 54 24.14 8.90 -1.87
CA GLY A 54 23.14 8.51 -2.86
C GLY A 54 21.70 8.82 -2.43
N PRO A 55 20.77 9.00 -3.38
CA PRO A 55 19.34 9.03 -3.07
C PRO A 55 18.97 7.76 -2.30
N MET A 56 18.06 7.88 -1.32
CA MET A 56 17.63 6.80 -0.43
C MET A 56 17.29 5.53 -1.24
N ILE A 57 18.24 4.60 -1.35
CA ILE A 57 18.00 3.29 -1.94
C ILE A 57 17.30 2.49 -0.84
N LEU A 58 15.99 2.30 -0.96
CA LEU A 58 15.29 1.26 -0.21
C LEU A 58 15.80 -0.08 -0.77
N THR A 59 16.60 -0.80 0.00
CA THR A 59 17.27 -2.04 -0.42
C THR A 59 16.38 -3.27 -0.34
N GLY A 60 15.20 -3.16 0.26
CA GLY A 60 14.25 -4.28 0.42
C GLY A 60 13.43 -4.59 -0.84
N ASP A 61 12.98 -5.85 -0.93
CA ASP A 61 12.04 -6.34 -1.94
C ASP A 61 10.61 -5.96 -1.56
N VAL A 62 10.02 -5.06 -2.36
CA VAL A 62 8.64 -4.59 -2.16
C VAL A 62 7.58 -5.68 -2.33
N VAL A 63 7.86 -6.74 -3.12
CA VAL A 63 6.92 -7.84 -3.34
C VAL A 63 6.84 -8.69 -2.09
N HIS A 64 7.99 -9.15 -1.58
CA HIS A 64 8.06 -9.91 -0.35
C HIS A 64 7.57 -9.09 0.86
N GLY A 65 7.92 -7.80 0.92
CA GLY A 65 7.41 -6.88 1.94
C GLY A 65 5.89 -6.77 1.94
N GLY A 66 5.25 -6.82 0.77
CA GLY A 66 3.79 -6.85 0.65
C GLY A 66 3.17 -8.13 1.21
N GLU A 67 3.80 -9.29 0.98
CA GLU A 67 3.35 -10.57 1.54
C GLU A 67 3.44 -10.57 3.08
N LEU A 68 4.58 -10.12 3.61
CA LEU A 68 4.79 -9.96 5.05
C LEU A 68 3.79 -8.97 5.67
N PHE A 69 3.50 -7.86 4.98
CA PHE A 69 2.53 -6.87 5.45
C PHE A 69 1.13 -7.47 5.55
N ALA A 70 0.72 -8.26 4.56
CA ALA A 70 -0.55 -8.97 4.56
C ALA A 70 -0.66 -9.98 5.72
N LEU A 71 0.44 -10.66 6.05
CA LEU A 71 0.50 -11.65 7.11
C LEU A 71 0.46 -11.02 8.52
N TYR A 72 1.20 -9.94 8.75
CA TYR A 72 1.50 -9.46 10.10
C TYR A 72 0.94 -8.08 10.43
N CYS A 73 0.68 -7.22 9.44
CA CYS A 73 0.40 -5.80 9.69
C CYS A 73 -1.05 -5.39 9.38
N VAL A 74 -1.70 -6.06 8.42
CA VAL A 74 -3.05 -5.70 7.94
C VAL A 74 -4.12 -5.70 9.03
N ALA A 75 -4.03 -6.61 10.00
CA ALA A 75 -5.01 -6.70 11.09
C ALA A 75 -5.19 -5.37 11.86
N CYS A 76 -4.13 -4.55 11.90
CA CYS A 76 -4.16 -3.25 12.57
C CYS A 76 -4.11 -2.08 11.58
N HIS A 77 -3.31 -2.18 10.52
CA HIS A 77 -3.01 -1.06 9.62
C HIS A 77 -3.87 -1.02 8.35
N GLY A 78 -4.75 -2.01 8.15
CA GLY A 78 -5.58 -2.10 6.95
C GLY A 78 -4.83 -2.61 5.73
N ALA A 79 -5.55 -3.16 4.76
CA ALA A 79 -4.97 -3.82 3.58
C ALA A 79 -4.23 -2.86 2.65
N ALA A 80 -4.68 -1.60 2.60
CA ALA A 80 -4.06 -0.52 1.86
C ALA A 80 -3.20 0.39 2.76
N GLY A 81 -2.96 0.02 4.02
CA GLY A 81 -2.28 0.89 4.99
C GLY A 81 -3.12 2.08 5.44
N GLU A 82 -4.43 2.05 5.22
CA GLU A 82 -5.39 3.11 5.55
C GLU A 82 -5.52 3.37 7.06
N GLY A 83 -5.09 2.41 7.88
CA GLY A 83 -5.17 2.44 9.34
C GLY A 83 -6.37 1.66 9.87
N GLY A 84 -6.72 1.93 11.12
CA GLY A 84 -7.78 1.24 11.84
C GLY A 84 -7.45 1.24 13.33
N VAL A 85 -7.14 0.06 13.87
CA VAL A 85 -6.55 -0.07 15.22
C VAL A 85 -5.15 0.59 15.23
N GLY A 86 -4.37 0.34 14.18
CA GLY A 86 -3.07 0.96 13.93
C GLY A 86 -3.20 2.30 13.20
N LYS A 87 -2.13 3.09 13.25
CA LYS A 87 -2.05 4.37 12.52
C LYS A 87 -2.06 4.16 11.00
N THR A 88 -2.53 5.15 10.26
CA THR A 88 -2.38 5.19 8.80
C THR A 88 -0.90 5.22 8.39
N LEU A 89 -0.53 4.31 7.49
CA LEU A 89 0.80 4.13 6.91
C LEU A 89 0.85 4.60 5.45
N ALA A 90 -0.25 4.48 4.73
CA ALA A 90 -0.46 5.06 3.40
C ALA A 90 -0.56 6.59 3.50
N LYS A 91 0.59 7.27 3.58
CA LYS A 91 0.64 8.73 3.73
C LYS A 91 1.90 9.31 3.13
N THR A 92 1.87 10.62 2.90
CA THR A 92 3.09 11.37 2.62
C THR A 92 3.94 11.46 3.88
N TRP A 93 5.18 11.00 3.80
CA TRP A 93 6.13 11.05 4.90
C TRP A 93 6.79 12.44 4.95
N ALA A 94 6.56 13.18 6.03
CA ALA A 94 7.04 14.57 6.18
C ALA A 94 8.50 14.67 6.67
N VAL A 95 9.14 13.55 7.01
CA VAL A 95 10.51 13.51 7.53
C VAL A 95 11.49 13.08 6.45
N ALA A 96 12.72 13.60 6.47
CA ALA A 96 13.73 13.27 5.46
C ALA A 96 14.15 11.78 5.47
N ARG A 97 13.99 11.09 6.60
CA ARG A 97 14.40 9.68 6.82
C ARG A 97 13.29 8.84 7.46
N PRO A 98 12.16 8.63 6.77
CA PRO A 98 11.05 7.85 7.31
C PRO A 98 11.40 6.37 7.44
N ASP A 99 12.35 5.88 6.63
CA ASP A 99 12.93 4.54 6.70
C ASP A 99 13.43 4.21 8.11
N ILE A 100 14.13 5.13 8.77
CA ILE A 100 14.64 4.92 10.13
C ILE A 100 13.48 4.78 11.12
N THR A 101 12.45 5.62 11.00
CA THR A 101 11.29 5.58 11.90
C THR A 101 10.50 4.28 11.70
N VAL A 102 10.21 3.91 10.46
CA VAL A 102 9.47 2.68 10.14
C VAL A 102 10.26 1.45 10.60
N ARG A 103 11.55 1.37 10.25
CA ARG A 103 12.43 0.27 10.68
C ARG A 103 12.44 0.12 12.19
N THR A 104 12.74 1.20 12.91
CA THR A 104 12.85 1.15 14.38
C THR A 104 11.52 0.74 15.02
N THR A 105 10.40 1.22 14.47
CA THR A 105 9.06 0.83 14.93
C THR A 105 8.79 -0.66 14.71
N ILE A 106 9.17 -1.22 13.56
CA ILE A 106 8.99 -2.66 13.30
C ILE A 106 9.91 -3.49 14.19
N VAL A 107 11.19 -3.10 14.31
CA VAL A 107 12.18 -3.83 15.10
C VAL A 107 11.77 -3.90 16.56
N SER A 108 11.43 -2.77 17.17
CA SER A 108 11.27 -2.64 18.62
C SER A 108 9.82 -2.53 19.08
N GLY A 109 8.86 -2.40 18.16
CA GLY A 109 7.49 -2.05 18.50
C GLY A 109 7.38 -0.64 19.06
N VAL A 110 6.22 -0.34 19.64
CA VAL A 110 5.96 0.89 20.40
C VAL A 110 5.54 0.50 21.83
N PRO A 111 6.42 0.70 22.82
CA PRO A 111 6.14 0.35 24.22
C PRO A 111 4.83 0.96 24.73
N GLY A 112 4.02 0.17 25.43
CA GLY A 112 2.72 0.60 25.95
C GLY A 112 1.60 0.64 24.91
N THR A 113 1.80 0.04 23.73
CA THR A 113 0.78 -0.12 22.70
C THR A 113 0.71 -1.57 22.21
N GLU A 114 -0.28 -1.89 21.40
CA GLU A 114 -0.43 -3.20 20.75
C GLU A 114 0.59 -3.45 19.62
N MET A 115 1.35 -2.43 19.20
CA MET A 115 2.42 -2.61 18.20
C MET A 115 3.63 -3.26 18.87
N ILE A 116 3.70 -4.58 18.81
CA ILE A 116 4.79 -5.38 19.37
C ILE A 116 6.11 -5.23 18.58
N ALA A 117 7.20 -5.73 19.17
CA ALA A 117 8.46 -5.91 18.46
C ALA A 117 8.37 -7.11 17.51
N TRP A 118 8.76 -6.92 16.26
CA TRP A 118 8.69 -7.97 15.23
C TRP A 118 10.04 -8.57 14.85
N SER A 119 11.16 -7.88 15.15
CA SER A 119 12.50 -8.40 14.89
C SER A 119 12.83 -9.62 15.76
N GLN A 120 13.48 -10.62 15.17
CA GLN A 120 14.03 -11.77 15.91
C GLN A 120 14.99 -11.36 17.03
N THR A 121 15.77 -10.28 16.85
CA THR A 121 16.66 -9.77 17.89
C THR A 121 15.92 -9.24 19.12
N GLN A 122 14.62 -8.96 18.98
CA GLN A 122 13.73 -8.46 20.01
C GLN A 122 12.66 -9.49 20.40
N GLY A 123 12.82 -10.76 19.96
CA GLY A 123 11.90 -11.87 20.28
C GLY A 123 10.72 -12.05 19.32
N GLY A 124 10.69 -11.30 18.22
CA GLY A 124 9.72 -11.48 17.14
C GLY A 124 10.13 -12.55 16.12
N VAL A 125 9.47 -12.56 14.98
CA VAL A 125 9.63 -13.61 13.94
C VAL A 125 10.40 -13.15 12.70
N LEU A 126 10.54 -11.84 12.49
CA LEU A 126 11.09 -11.27 11.27
C LEU A 126 12.61 -11.16 11.32
N THR A 127 13.27 -11.60 10.25
CA THR A 127 14.71 -11.40 10.03
C THR A 127 15.02 -9.93 9.76
N ALA A 128 16.31 -9.57 9.71
CA ALA A 128 16.70 -8.21 9.35
C ALA A 128 16.26 -7.87 7.92
N GLU A 129 16.39 -8.83 7.00
CA GLU A 129 15.98 -8.74 5.61
C GLU A 129 14.46 -8.55 5.47
N ASP A 130 13.66 -9.33 6.21
CA ASP A 130 12.19 -9.17 6.24
C ASP A 130 11.76 -7.76 6.67
N VAL A 131 12.51 -7.17 7.62
CA VAL A 131 12.27 -5.80 8.08
C VAL A 131 12.61 -4.79 6.99
N GLU A 132 13.70 -4.98 6.24
CA GLU A 132 14.04 -4.13 5.08
C GLU A 132 12.94 -4.19 4.01
N ASP A 133 12.44 -5.38 3.71
CA ASP A 133 11.39 -5.62 2.73
C ASP A 133 10.08 -4.91 3.14
N LEU A 134 9.69 -5.04 4.41
CA LEU A 134 8.54 -4.31 4.97
C LEU A 134 8.71 -2.79 4.92
N VAL A 135 9.90 -2.27 5.25
CA VAL A 135 10.19 -0.84 5.16
C VAL A 135 10.06 -0.37 3.71
N ALA A 136 10.62 -1.12 2.76
CA ALA A 136 10.52 -0.81 1.34
C ALA A 136 9.06 -0.80 0.89
N TYR A 137 8.26 -1.79 1.28
CA TYR A 137 6.83 -1.85 0.94
C TYR A 137 6.04 -0.69 1.56
N ILE A 138 6.17 -0.44 2.87
CA ILE A 138 5.40 0.58 3.60
C ILE A 138 5.67 1.98 3.05
N LEU A 139 6.92 2.29 2.70
CA LEU A 139 7.27 3.59 2.13
C LEU A 139 6.81 3.77 0.68
N ASN A 140 6.49 2.67 -0.02
CA ASN A 140 5.90 2.68 -1.36
C ASN A 140 4.36 2.64 -1.35
N LEU A 141 3.71 2.58 -0.18
CA LEU A 141 2.27 2.65 -0.10
C LEU A 141 1.76 4.02 -0.62
N PRO A 142 0.78 4.02 -1.54
CA PRO A 142 0.20 5.26 -2.01
C PRO A 142 -0.56 5.95 -0.86
N PRO A 143 -0.45 7.27 -0.69
CA PRO A 143 -1.22 7.99 0.32
C PRO A 143 -2.74 7.74 0.19
N VAL A 144 -3.45 7.57 1.31
CA VAL A 144 -4.92 7.55 1.34
C VAL A 144 -5.48 8.97 1.10
N ALA A 145 -5.42 9.41 -0.15
CA ALA A 145 -6.28 10.40 -0.80
C ALA A 145 -5.92 10.48 -2.31
N ALA A 146 -6.39 9.48 -3.07
CA ALA A 146 -6.47 9.38 -4.54
C ALA A 146 -7.06 8.03 -5.03
N ALA A 147 -7.31 7.05 -4.14
CA ALA A 147 -7.93 5.76 -4.51
C ALA A 147 -9.48 5.80 -4.59
N ASP A 148 -10.10 6.83 -4.03
CA ASP A 148 -11.54 7.06 -3.96
C ASP A 148 -12.13 7.86 -5.15
N ALA A 149 -11.29 8.55 -5.93
CA ALA A 149 -11.76 9.37 -7.07
C ALA A 149 -11.99 8.59 -8.38
N SER A 150 -11.42 7.38 -8.52
CA SER A 150 -11.48 6.60 -9.77
C SER A 150 -12.67 5.63 -9.84
N MET A 151 -13.16 5.12 -8.70
CA MET A 151 -14.29 4.19 -8.66
C MET A 151 -15.65 4.87 -8.40
N ALA A 152 -15.68 6.09 -7.85
CA ALA A 152 -16.92 6.83 -7.62
C ALA A 152 -17.45 7.56 -8.87
N VAL A 153 -16.63 7.71 -9.92
CA VAL A 153 -16.97 8.46 -11.14
C VAL A 153 -17.48 7.58 -12.29
N SER A 154 -17.91 6.32 -12.04
CA SER A 154 -18.59 5.51 -13.07
C SER A 154 -20.05 5.19 -12.76
N THR A 155 -20.50 5.34 -11.50
CA THR A 155 -21.87 4.96 -11.11
C THR A 155 -22.87 6.13 -11.15
N THR A 156 -22.41 7.38 -11.23
CA THR A 156 -23.28 8.57 -11.07
C THR A 156 -23.78 9.19 -12.38
N MET A 157 -23.51 8.59 -13.55
CA MET A 157 -23.94 9.14 -14.85
C MET A 157 -25.14 8.41 -15.48
N SER A 158 -25.80 7.49 -14.77
CA SER A 158 -26.93 6.72 -15.35
C SER A 158 -28.14 6.64 -14.42
N SER A 159 -28.61 7.78 -13.91
CA SER A 159 -29.92 7.80 -13.23
C SER A 159 -30.49 9.21 -13.12
N THR A 160 -30.99 9.76 -14.23
CA THR A 160 -32.04 10.80 -14.25
C THR A 160 -32.57 10.99 -15.68
N VAL A 161 -33.60 10.22 -16.09
CA VAL A 161 -34.90 10.72 -16.58
C VAL A 161 -35.90 9.54 -16.63
N ALA A 162 -36.66 9.33 -15.56
CA ALA A 162 -37.94 8.62 -15.62
C ALA A 162 -38.78 9.03 -14.39
N ALA A 163 -39.27 10.26 -14.40
CA ALA A 163 -40.33 10.69 -13.49
C ALA A 163 -41.63 10.84 -14.30
N ALA A 164 -42.57 9.97 -13.98
CA ALA A 164 -43.90 9.85 -14.55
C ALA A 164 -44.76 11.10 -14.28
N THR A 165 -45.57 11.48 -15.27
CA THR A 165 -46.80 12.24 -15.08
C THR A 165 -47.97 11.42 -15.61
N SER A 166 -48.82 10.96 -14.69
CA SER A 166 -50.09 10.30 -14.99
C SER A 166 -51.13 11.32 -15.50
N PRO A 167 -51.99 10.98 -16.47
CA PRO A 167 -53.26 11.65 -16.64
C PRO A 167 -54.42 10.76 -16.14
N LEU A 168 -55.13 11.25 -15.13
CA LEU A 168 -56.50 10.85 -14.80
C LEU A 168 -57.43 11.87 -15.43
N LEU A 169 -58.07 11.55 -16.57
CA LEU A 169 -59.35 12.16 -16.94
C LEU A 169 -60.19 11.18 -17.76
N ALA A 170 -61.39 10.98 -17.25
CA ALA A 170 -62.43 10.09 -17.75
C ALA A 170 -62.92 10.50 -19.15
N ALA A 171 -63.20 9.49 -19.98
CA ALA A 171 -64.05 9.63 -21.15
C ALA A 171 -65.14 8.55 -21.08
N SER A 172 -66.37 9.01 -20.92
CA SER A 172 -67.58 8.22 -21.05
C SER A 172 -68.36 8.72 -22.26
N THR A 173 -68.50 7.88 -23.28
CA THR A 173 -69.73 7.70 -24.07
C THR A 173 -69.70 6.33 -24.75
N ALA A 174 -70.81 5.61 -24.59
CA ALA A 174 -71.10 4.34 -25.23
C ALA A 174 -71.49 4.53 -26.71
N SER A 175 -71.27 3.53 -27.56
CA SER A 175 -72.37 2.78 -28.21
C SER A 175 -71.91 1.76 -29.27
N ALA A 176 -72.47 0.55 -29.11
CA ALA A 176 -73.05 -0.36 -30.12
C ALA A 176 -72.19 -1.10 -31.18
N GLY A 177 -72.30 -2.45 -31.09
CA GLY A 177 -72.36 -3.40 -32.21
C GLY A 177 -71.01 -3.94 -32.70
N GLY A 178 -70.75 -5.23 -32.92
CA GLY A 178 -71.55 -6.45 -32.91
C GLY A 178 -70.74 -7.54 -33.66
N HIS A 179 -71.01 -8.80 -33.33
CA HIS A 179 -70.78 -10.01 -34.15
C HIS A 179 -69.34 -10.45 -34.51
N ALA A 180 -68.93 -11.52 -33.82
CA ALA A 180 -68.53 -12.82 -34.36
C ALA A 180 -67.39 -12.94 -35.41
N ALA A 181 -66.54 -13.94 -35.11
CA ALA A 181 -65.95 -14.93 -36.03
C ALA A 181 -64.41 -14.92 -36.18
N ARG A 182 -63.83 -16.00 -35.65
CA ARG A 182 -62.78 -16.88 -36.20
C ARG A 182 -61.98 -16.34 -37.40
N GLY A 183 -60.65 -16.30 -37.25
CA GLY A 183 -59.72 -16.18 -38.36
C GLY A 183 -58.29 -16.47 -37.95
N THR A 184 -57.85 -17.69 -38.22
CA THR A 184 -56.46 -18.14 -38.25
C THR A 184 -55.59 -17.23 -39.14
N GLY A 185 -54.44 -16.78 -38.64
CA GLY A 185 -53.52 -15.91 -39.39
C GLY A 185 -52.09 -16.03 -38.89
N LEU A 186 -51.41 -17.08 -39.38
CA LEU A 186 -49.97 -17.27 -39.36
C LEU A 186 -49.28 -16.09 -40.05
N MET A 187 -48.40 -15.35 -39.35
CA MET A 187 -47.42 -14.48 -39.98
C MET A 187 -46.06 -14.60 -39.28
N LEU A 188 -45.14 -15.23 -40.02
CA LEU A 188 -43.70 -15.24 -39.87
C LEU A 188 -43.13 -13.81 -39.85
N GLY A 189 -42.13 -13.59 -39.01
CA GLY A 189 -41.18 -12.47 -39.11
C GLY A 189 -40.49 -12.22 -37.77
N LEU A 190 -39.32 -12.81 -37.53
CA LEU A 190 -37.98 -12.34 -37.94
C LEU A 190 -37.30 -11.57 -36.79
N LEU A 191 -36.14 -12.11 -36.36
CA LEU A 191 -35.01 -11.44 -35.68
C LEU A 191 -35.24 -11.11 -34.19
N GLY A 192 -34.39 -11.50 -33.23
CA GLY A 192 -33.07 -12.11 -33.28
C GLY A 192 -32.72 -12.74 -31.93
N LEU A 193 -31.99 -13.85 -32.01
CA LEU A 193 -31.32 -14.53 -30.91
C LEU A 193 -30.03 -13.79 -30.56
N GLY A 194 -29.68 -13.75 -29.27
CA GLY A 194 -28.33 -13.36 -28.87
C GLY A 194 -28.18 -12.90 -27.43
N SER A 195 -28.76 -13.64 -26.47
CA SER A 195 -28.35 -13.57 -25.06
C SER A 195 -27.54 -14.81 -24.71
N LEU A 196 -26.63 -14.64 -23.75
CA LEU A 196 -25.65 -15.59 -23.17
C LEU A 196 -24.35 -15.77 -23.96
N LEU A 197 -23.26 -15.27 -23.40
CA LEU A 197 -22.05 -16.08 -23.16
C LEU A 197 -21.37 -15.62 -21.85
N VAL A 198 -21.58 -16.42 -20.81
CA VAL A 198 -20.70 -16.55 -19.64
C VAL A 198 -19.95 -17.87 -19.82
N ALA A 199 -18.61 -17.83 -19.89
CA ALA A 199 -17.67 -18.95 -19.63
C ALA A 199 -16.24 -18.39 -19.83
N VAL A 200 -15.39 -18.24 -18.81
CA VAL A 200 -14.60 -19.27 -18.10
C VAL A 200 -13.88 -20.23 -19.05
N VAL A 201 -12.59 -19.97 -19.30
CA VAL A 201 -11.56 -20.90 -19.80
C VAL A 201 -10.22 -20.41 -19.21
N ILE A 202 -9.75 -20.90 -18.06
CA ILE A 202 -8.94 -22.12 -17.81
C ILE A 202 -7.77 -22.32 -18.80
N TRP A 203 -6.60 -21.85 -18.37
CA TRP A 203 -5.29 -22.54 -18.30
C TRP A 203 -4.99 -23.68 -19.30
N ARG A 204 -4.08 -23.41 -20.25
CA ARG A 204 -3.08 -24.33 -20.85
C ARG A 204 -1.91 -23.44 -21.28
N GLY A 205 -0.64 -23.75 -21.15
CA GLY A 205 0.03 -25.01 -20.87
C GLY A 205 1.44 -24.91 -21.46
N VAL A 206 2.42 -25.24 -20.63
CA VAL A 206 3.85 -25.41 -20.87
C VAL A 206 4.18 -26.15 -22.18
N ARG A 207 5.14 -25.63 -22.95
CA ARG A 207 6.11 -26.37 -23.79
C ARG A 207 7.45 -25.63 -23.62
N GLY A 208 8.59 -26.21 -23.25
CA GLY A 208 8.97 -27.62 -23.23
C GLY A 208 9.48 -28.05 -24.60
N GLU A 209 10.61 -27.52 -25.07
CA GLU A 209 11.34 -28.05 -26.24
C GLU A 209 12.70 -28.59 -25.79
N THR A 210 12.89 -29.88 -26.06
CA THR A 210 14.15 -30.62 -25.94
C THR A 210 14.74 -30.84 -27.33
N GLY A 211 16.03 -30.53 -27.48
CA GLY A 211 17.03 -31.40 -28.12
C GLY A 211 17.08 -31.53 -29.64
N ALA A 212 18.17 -31.03 -30.23
CA ALA A 212 19.12 -31.80 -31.03
C ALA A 212 20.47 -31.06 -31.07
#